data_AF-A0A5D8ZV91-F1
#
_entry.id   AF-A0A5D8ZV91-F1
#
_cell.length_a   1.000
_cell.length_b   1.000
_cell.length_c   1.000
_cell.angle_alpha   90.00
_cell.angle_beta   90.00
_cell.angle_gamma   90.00
#
_symmetry.space_group_name_H-M   'P 1'
#
loop_
_entity.id
_entity.type
_entity.pdbx_description
1 polymer ?
#
loop_
_entity_poly.entity_id
_entity_poly.type
_entity_poly.pdbx_seq_one_letter_code
_entity_poly.pdbx_strand_id
1 'polypeptide(L)'
;MKKITTLLCAAFMMQSIGAQTFIQAYKDRADMVTQANITANLQEFSNLGVKTTGSVANTNTLNWIKNKYISYGYIASQIEESPFTFGSTSSKNLIITKTGTLYPNKYVIICGHYDTIYGPGVNDNGSGTSIILEAARILKNVPTEYSIKFIHFSGEEQGLKGSSHYVNNVVYQGGVRKLDIKLVFNLDQVGGVKGNNNTTVYCDEDQGGVSSNNAASAAVTQQLRNCTALYSPLLTAVDPAADTDYIPFEQKGEVITGFFERIRSSYPHSSKDTFTNMDPVYVYKIGKATVGALQHFATASTTMSKPASKNALETAKIYPNPASNVLNIEIPDSKETNFSFELSNSMGRSILRTTNERKIDVSGLQNGVYIGVLKVGDQTLVKNIMIER
;
A
#
# COMPACT_ATOMS: atom_id res chain seq x y z
N MET A 1 -43.16 -52.82 -4.98
CA MET A 1 -42.73 -51.43 -4.77
C MET A 1 -41.42 -51.44 -3.97
N LYS A 2 -40.27 -51.30 -4.64
CA LYS A 2 -38.94 -51.30 -4.00
C LYS A 2 -38.70 -49.91 -3.40
N LYS A 3 -38.50 -49.83 -2.07
CA LYS A 3 -38.12 -48.59 -1.37
C LYS A 3 -36.64 -48.32 -1.66
N ILE A 4 -36.35 -47.24 -2.36
CA ILE A 4 -35.00 -46.71 -2.57
C ILE A 4 -34.68 -45.84 -1.36
N THR A 5 -33.77 -46.30 -0.51
CA THR A 5 -33.24 -45.51 0.60
C THR A 5 -32.08 -44.69 0.05
N THR A 6 -32.30 -43.40 -0.17
CA THR A 6 -31.25 -42.46 -0.59
C THR A 6 -30.35 -42.17 0.63
N LEU A 7 -29.12 -42.67 0.60
CA LEU A 7 -28.10 -42.35 1.59
C LEU A 7 -27.55 -40.95 1.26
N LEU A 8 -27.87 -39.96 2.10
CA LEU A 8 -27.29 -38.62 1.99
C LEU A 8 -25.86 -38.68 2.56
N CYS A 9 -24.85 -38.78 1.69
CA CYS A 9 -23.47 -38.58 2.09
C CYS A 9 -23.23 -37.09 2.37
N ALA A 10 -23.39 -36.66 3.62
CA ALA A 10 -22.92 -35.36 4.08
C ALA A 10 -21.39 -35.38 4.14
N ALA A 11 -20.72 -34.82 3.13
CA ALA A 11 -19.30 -34.55 3.18
C ALA A 11 -19.06 -33.37 4.12
N PHE A 12 -18.68 -33.64 5.37
CA PHE A 12 -18.12 -32.63 6.26
C PHE A 12 -16.75 -32.21 5.71
N MET A 13 -16.68 -31.05 5.04
CA MET A 13 -15.41 -30.36 4.86
C MET A 13 -14.96 -29.88 6.24
N MET A 14 -14.02 -30.59 6.86
CA MET A 14 -13.26 -30.05 7.99
C MET A 14 -12.42 -28.90 7.46
N GLN A 15 -12.91 -27.67 7.58
CA GLN A 15 -12.04 -26.50 7.52
C GLN A 15 -11.15 -26.53 8.77
N SER A 16 -9.86 -26.79 8.58
CA SER A 16 -8.87 -26.59 9.62
C SER A 16 -8.81 -25.09 9.93
N ILE A 17 -9.47 -24.68 11.01
CA ILE A 17 -9.33 -23.33 11.57
C ILE A 17 -7.95 -23.29 12.24
N GLY A 18 -6.91 -23.10 11.45
CA GLY A 18 -5.61 -22.72 11.97
C GLY A 18 -5.74 -21.33 12.57
N ALA A 19 -5.50 -21.18 13.88
CA ALA A 19 -5.37 -19.86 14.49
C ALA A 19 -4.25 -19.09 13.76
N GLN A 20 -4.46 -17.81 13.47
CA GLN A 20 -3.39 -16.95 12.96
C GLN A 20 -2.23 -17.00 13.95
N THR A 21 -1.07 -17.46 13.47
CA THR A 21 0.14 -17.47 14.28
C THR A 21 0.88 -16.14 14.14
N PHE A 22 1.54 -15.73 15.21
CA PHE A 22 2.42 -14.57 15.19
C PHE A 22 3.59 -14.81 14.24
N ILE A 23 3.83 -13.88 13.32
CA ILE A 23 4.96 -13.90 12.39
C ILE A 23 5.82 -12.66 12.64
N GLN A 24 7.07 -12.87 13.08
CA GLN A 24 7.97 -11.77 13.44
C GLN A 24 8.19 -10.80 12.27
N ALA A 25 8.39 -11.30 11.05
CA ALA A 25 8.56 -10.45 9.87
C ALA A 25 7.34 -9.54 9.60
N TYR A 26 6.13 -10.00 9.96
CA TYR A 26 4.92 -9.19 9.81
C TYR A 26 4.87 -8.10 10.87
N LYS A 27 5.26 -8.44 12.11
CA LYS A 27 5.38 -7.49 13.22
C LYS A 27 6.41 -6.41 12.93
N ASP A 28 7.59 -6.78 12.43
CA ASP A 28 8.65 -5.83 12.10
C ASP A 28 8.19 -4.81 11.05
N ARG A 29 7.47 -5.26 10.02
CA ARG A 29 6.88 -4.36 9.01
C ARG A 29 5.70 -3.55 9.55
N ALA A 30 4.87 -4.12 10.42
CA ALA A 30 3.83 -3.35 11.11
C ALA A 30 4.43 -2.27 12.02
N ASP A 31 5.62 -2.49 12.58
CA ASP A 31 6.37 -1.49 13.35
C ASP A 31 7.07 -0.44 12.48
N MET A 32 7.16 -0.64 11.16
CA MET A 32 7.62 0.39 10.21
C MET A 32 6.58 1.49 9.96
N VAL A 33 5.33 1.29 10.40
CA VAL A 33 4.30 2.34 10.42
C VAL A 33 4.75 3.39 11.42
N THR A 34 4.87 4.64 10.98
CA THR A 34 5.26 5.74 11.87
C THR A 34 4.11 6.72 12.08
N GLN A 35 3.95 7.19 13.32
CA GLN A 35 2.98 8.25 13.62
C GLN A 35 3.30 9.54 12.86
N ALA A 36 4.59 9.82 12.59
CA ALA A 36 5.01 10.98 11.81
C ALA A 36 4.47 10.94 10.37
N ASN A 37 4.60 9.81 9.67
CA ASN A 37 4.06 9.66 8.31
C ASN A 37 2.54 9.80 8.28
N ILE A 38 1.85 9.15 9.23
CA ILE A 38 0.39 9.25 9.33
C ILE A 38 -0.04 10.70 9.58
N THR A 39 0.60 11.39 10.53
CA THR A 39 0.31 12.80 10.83
C THR A 39 0.55 13.71 9.62
N ALA A 40 1.68 13.52 8.92
CA ALA A 40 2.01 14.30 7.73
C ALA A 40 0.97 14.09 6.62
N ASN A 41 0.60 12.83 6.33
CA ASN A 41 -0.40 12.54 5.31
C ASN A 41 -1.78 13.12 5.66
N LEU A 42 -2.21 13.04 6.92
CA LEU A 42 -3.49 13.62 7.36
C LEU A 42 -3.51 15.15 7.22
N GLN A 43 -2.41 15.82 7.60
CA GLN A 43 -2.29 17.28 7.48
C GLN A 43 -2.25 17.72 6.01
N GLU A 44 -1.48 17.03 5.18
CA GLU A 44 -1.44 17.28 3.73
C GLU A 44 -2.82 17.05 3.08
N PHE A 45 -3.52 15.97 3.44
CA PHE A 45 -4.87 15.67 2.98
C PHE A 45 -5.88 16.76 3.37
N SER A 46 -5.77 17.28 4.60
CA SER A 46 -6.58 18.40 5.08
C SER A 46 -6.32 19.67 4.27
N ASN A 47 -5.05 19.96 3.95
CA ASN A 47 -4.63 21.17 3.24
C ASN A 47 -5.10 21.22 1.78
N LEU A 48 -5.51 20.08 1.22
CA LEU A 48 -6.12 20.00 -0.11
C LEU A 48 -7.56 20.54 -0.15
N GLY A 49 -8.15 20.88 1.00
CA GLY A 49 -9.47 21.50 1.11
C GLY A 49 -10.63 20.51 0.96
N VAL A 50 -11.78 21.01 0.52
CA VAL A 50 -12.99 20.20 0.31
C VAL A 50 -12.92 19.55 -1.08
N LYS A 51 -12.90 18.22 -1.12
CA LYS A 51 -12.58 17.40 -2.29
C LYS A 51 -13.84 16.81 -2.93
N THR A 52 -14.90 17.61 -3.06
CA THR A 52 -16.15 17.20 -3.72
C THR A 52 -15.84 16.62 -5.09
N THR A 53 -16.42 15.48 -5.43
CA THR A 53 -16.10 14.76 -6.66
C THR A 53 -16.26 15.63 -7.91
N GLY A 54 -15.27 15.57 -8.79
CA GLY A 54 -15.17 16.41 -9.99
C GLY A 54 -14.67 17.84 -9.76
N SER A 55 -14.43 18.25 -8.50
CA SER A 55 -13.80 19.55 -8.22
C SER A 55 -12.30 19.56 -8.54
N VAL A 56 -11.74 20.77 -8.60
CA VAL A 56 -10.27 20.97 -8.72
C VAL A 56 -9.55 20.36 -7.52
N ALA A 57 -10.08 20.51 -6.30
CA ALA A 57 -9.50 19.93 -5.09
C ALA A 57 -9.50 18.39 -5.11
N ASN A 58 -10.54 17.77 -5.65
CA ASN A 58 -10.59 16.33 -5.88
C ASN A 58 -9.49 15.88 -6.86
N THR A 59 -9.32 16.58 -7.98
CA THR A 59 -8.25 16.31 -8.94
C THR A 59 -6.86 16.50 -8.33
N ASN A 60 -6.66 17.56 -7.55
CA ASN A 60 -5.41 17.82 -6.83
C ASN A 60 -5.09 16.72 -5.82
N THR A 61 -6.12 16.18 -5.16
CA THR A 61 -5.96 15.08 -4.21
C THR A 61 -5.56 13.79 -4.91
N LEU A 62 -6.19 13.44 -6.04
CA LEU A 62 -5.77 12.30 -6.85
C LEU A 62 -4.30 12.43 -7.27
N ASN A 63 -3.88 13.62 -7.72
CA ASN A 63 -2.49 13.88 -8.09
C ASN A 63 -1.54 13.76 -6.90
N TRP A 64 -1.95 14.23 -5.72
CA TRP A 64 -1.18 14.09 -4.48
C TRP A 64 -0.99 12.61 -4.11
N ILE A 65 -2.06 11.81 -4.10
CA ILE A 65 -2.00 10.37 -3.82
C ILE A 65 -1.08 9.68 -4.84
N LYS A 66 -1.26 9.95 -6.14
CA LYS A 66 -0.42 9.42 -7.21
C LYS A 66 1.07 9.76 -7.01
N ASN A 67 1.37 10.99 -6.65
CA ASN A 67 2.75 11.43 -6.39
C ASN A 67 3.36 10.74 -5.17
N LYS A 68 2.58 10.45 -4.12
CA LYS A 68 3.04 9.62 -2.99
C LYS A 68 3.47 8.23 -3.48
N TYR A 69 2.65 7.55 -4.28
CA TYR A 69 3.03 6.25 -4.86
C TYR A 69 4.29 6.32 -5.74
N ILE A 70 4.42 7.34 -6.59
CA ILE A 70 5.63 7.55 -7.40
C ILE A 70 6.85 7.75 -6.49
N SER A 71 6.72 8.52 -5.41
CA SER A 71 7.80 8.73 -4.43
C SER A 71 8.20 7.45 -3.69
N TYR A 72 7.29 6.49 -3.56
CA TYR A 72 7.56 5.16 -3.00
C TYR A 72 8.17 4.19 -4.03
N GLY A 73 8.38 4.62 -5.28
CA GLY A 73 8.99 3.83 -6.35
C GLY A 73 8.01 2.99 -7.16
N TYR A 74 6.70 3.27 -7.10
CA TYR A 74 5.75 2.67 -8.05
C TYR A 74 5.92 3.32 -9.42
N ILE A 75 5.91 2.50 -10.46
CA ILE A 75 6.09 2.92 -11.86
C ILE A 75 4.76 3.03 -12.59
N ALA A 76 4.75 3.71 -13.73
CA ALA A 76 3.54 3.98 -14.51
C ALA A 76 2.71 2.72 -14.83
N SER A 77 3.35 1.59 -15.14
CA SER A 77 2.63 0.32 -15.42
C SER A 77 1.90 -0.27 -14.20
N GLN A 78 2.16 0.23 -12.99
CA GLN A 78 1.48 -0.17 -11.77
C GLN A 78 0.36 0.78 -11.36
N ILE A 79 0.26 1.96 -11.99
CA ILE A 79 -0.65 3.03 -11.59
C ILE A 79 -1.68 3.25 -12.71
N GLU A 80 -2.95 3.03 -12.38
CA GLU A 80 -4.08 3.22 -13.27
C GLU A 80 -5.00 4.32 -12.73
N GLU A 81 -5.29 5.31 -13.57
CA GLU A 81 -6.37 6.26 -13.34
C GLU A 81 -7.61 5.76 -14.08
N SER A 82 -8.65 5.39 -13.35
CA SER A 82 -9.88 4.82 -13.93
C SER A 82 -10.98 5.90 -13.95
N PRO A 83 -11.20 6.57 -15.10
CA PRO A 83 -12.18 7.64 -15.19
C PRO A 83 -13.62 7.12 -15.14
N PHE A 84 -14.51 7.90 -14.55
CA PHE A 84 -15.94 7.64 -14.54
C PHE A 84 -16.73 8.95 -14.59
N THR A 85 -17.99 8.86 -15.03
CA THR A 85 -18.90 10.01 -15.13
C THR A 85 -20.27 9.63 -14.59
N PHE A 86 -20.88 10.52 -13.80
CA PHE A 86 -22.28 10.45 -13.37
C PHE A 86 -22.93 11.82 -13.52
N GLY A 87 -24.09 11.87 -14.19
CA GLY A 87 -24.68 13.14 -14.61
C GLY A 87 -23.68 13.94 -15.47
N SER A 88 -23.44 15.20 -15.10
CA SER A 88 -22.44 16.07 -15.72
C SER A 88 -21.07 16.07 -15.00
N THR A 89 -20.90 15.23 -13.97
CA THR A 89 -19.70 15.21 -13.12
C THR A 89 -18.79 14.06 -13.55
N SER A 90 -17.52 14.37 -13.83
CA SER A 90 -16.48 13.38 -14.11
C SER A 90 -15.40 13.39 -13.03
N SER A 91 -14.92 12.22 -12.69
CA SER A 91 -13.80 12.04 -11.76
C SER A 91 -13.04 10.76 -12.11
N LYS A 92 -12.07 10.36 -11.30
CA LYS A 92 -11.30 9.13 -11.51
C LYS A 92 -11.06 8.42 -10.19
N ASN A 93 -11.05 7.09 -10.24
CA ASN A 93 -10.44 6.29 -9.19
C ASN A 93 -8.94 6.17 -9.46
N LEU A 94 -8.15 5.96 -8.41
CA LEU A 94 -6.72 5.65 -8.53
C LEU A 94 -6.45 4.24 -8.04
N ILE A 95 -5.93 3.39 -8.92
CA ILE A 95 -5.67 1.96 -8.66
C ILE A 95 -4.18 1.70 -8.79
N ILE A 96 -3.58 1.17 -7.73
CA ILE A 96 -2.17 0.74 -7.72
C ILE A 96 -2.11 -0.77 -7.61
N THR A 97 -1.46 -1.43 -8.57
CA THR A 97 -1.31 -2.88 -8.58
C THR A 97 0.13 -3.29 -8.23
N LYS A 98 0.27 -4.04 -7.14
CA LYS A 98 1.49 -4.77 -6.78
C LYS A 98 1.29 -6.25 -7.12
N THR A 99 2.04 -6.75 -8.10
CA THR A 99 1.93 -8.14 -8.56
C THR A 99 2.43 -9.14 -7.51
N GLY A 100 1.65 -10.20 -7.30
CA GLY A 100 1.99 -11.34 -6.46
C GLY A 100 2.92 -12.33 -7.17
N THR A 101 3.62 -13.16 -6.40
CA THR A 101 4.63 -14.10 -6.91
C THR A 101 4.06 -15.44 -7.33
N LEU A 102 2.95 -15.88 -6.74
CA LEU A 102 2.36 -17.20 -6.97
C LEU A 102 0.99 -17.12 -7.67
N TYR A 103 0.16 -16.16 -7.27
CA TYR A 103 -1.17 -15.92 -7.81
C TYR A 103 -1.28 -14.49 -8.36
N PRO A 104 -0.56 -14.15 -9.45
CA PRO A 104 -0.49 -12.78 -9.97
C PRO A 104 -1.84 -12.23 -10.46
N ASN A 105 -2.78 -13.11 -10.81
CA ASN A 105 -4.12 -12.75 -11.31
C ASN A 105 -5.22 -12.89 -10.27
N LYS A 106 -4.88 -13.11 -8.99
CA LYS A 106 -5.82 -13.16 -7.87
C LYS A 106 -5.50 -12.07 -6.86
N TYR A 107 -6.51 -11.26 -6.51
CA TYR A 107 -6.29 -9.96 -5.89
C TYR A 107 -6.81 -9.91 -4.45
N VAL A 108 -5.98 -9.40 -3.55
CA VAL A 108 -6.44 -8.76 -2.31
C VAL A 108 -6.57 -7.27 -2.59
N ILE A 109 -7.76 -6.73 -2.44
CA ILE A 109 -8.02 -5.31 -2.60
C ILE A 109 -7.99 -4.67 -1.21
N ILE A 110 -7.23 -3.59 -1.06
CA ILE A 110 -7.34 -2.68 0.08
C ILE A 110 -7.79 -1.32 -0.44
N CYS A 111 -8.85 -0.75 0.13
CA CYS A 111 -9.49 0.44 -0.41
C CYS A 111 -10.06 1.40 0.63
N GLY A 112 -10.36 2.60 0.15
CA GLY A 112 -11.10 3.68 0.80
C GLY A 112 -11.31 4.81 -0.21
N HIS A 113 -11.96 5.89 0.19
CA HIS A 113 -12.20 7.04 -0.68
C HIS A 113 -11.37 8.26 -0.29
N TYR A 114 -11.17 9.14 -1.28
CA TYR A 114 -10.44 10.38 -1.10
C TYR A 114 -11.29 11.63 -1.34
N ASP A 115 -12.53 11.48 -1.83
CA ASP A 115 -13.47 12.59 -1.94
C ASP A 115 -14.11 12.93 -0.60
N THR A 116 -14.66 14.15 -0.51
CA THR A 116 -15.31 14.68 0.70
C THR A 116 -16.45 15.60 0.27
N ILE A 117 -17.47 15.82 1.10
CA ILE A 117 -18.60 16.69 0.73
C ILE A 117 -18.56 18.12 1.32
N TYR A 118 -18.76 18.31 2.62
CA TYR A 118 -18.94 19.65 3.25
C TYR A 118 -17.76 20.12 4.11
N GLY A 119 -16.67 19.36 4.16
CA GLY A 119 -15.51 19.64 5.01
C GLY A 119 -14.21 19.05 4.48
N PRO A 120 -13.09 19.23 5.21
CA PRO A 120 -11.80 18.71 4.77
C PRO A 120 -11.70 17.19 4.89
N GLY A 121 -12.61 16.52 5.58
CA GLY A 121 -12.73 15.06 5.57
C GLY A 121 -11.51 14.34 6.13
N VAL A 122 -10.90 14.87 7.19
CA VAL A 122 -9.62 14.35 7.67
C VAL A 122 -9.81 12.98 8.32
N ASN A 123 -10.91 12.77 9.04
CA ASN A 123 -11.34 11.43 9.43
C ASN A 123 -11.99 10.70 8.26
N ASP A 124 -12.94 11.36 7.59
CA ASP A 124 -13.80 10.84 6.53
C ASP A 124 -13.44 11.40 5.14
N ASN A 125 -12.56 10.76 4.37
CA ASN A 125 -11.80 9.55 4.69
C ASN A 125 -10.29 9.70 4.46
N GLY A 126 -9.76 10.84 4.91
CA GLY A 126 -8.32 11.09 4.97
C GLY A 126 -7.57 10.06 5.84
N SER A 127 -8.24 9.50 6.85
CA SER A 127 -7.69 8.50 7.76
C SER A 127 -7.42 7.16 7.05
N GLY A 128 -8.39 6.62 6.32
CA GLY A 128 -8.23 5.42 5.51
C GLY A 128 -7.21 5.63 4.39
N THR A 129 -7.33 6.73 3.64
CA THR A 129 -6.38 7.11 2.58
C THR A 129 -4.92 7.13 3.08
N SER A 130 -4.69 7.73 4.25
CA SER A 130 -3.35 7.83 4.86
C SER A 130 -2.77 6.46 5.23
N ILE A 131 -3.59 5.55 5.75
CA ILE A 131 -3.18 4.19 6.12
C ILE A 131 -2.85 3.36 4.87
N ILE A 132 -3.67 3.45 3.82
CA ILE A 132 -3.44 2.73 2.55
C ILE A 132 -2.10 3.15 1.93
N LEU A 133 -1.80 4.46 1.93
CA LEU A 133 -0.51 4.98 1.47
C LEU A 133 0.67 4.41 2.27
N GLU A 134 0.56 4.34 3.59
CA GLU A 134 1.63 3.81 4.45
C GLU A 134 1.81 2.29 4.26
N ALA A 135 0.71 1.54 4.11
CA ALA A 135 0.76 0.12 3.80
C ALA A 135 1.44 -0.15 2.44
N ALA A 136 1.13 0.65 1.42
CA ALA A 136 1.79 0.56 0.11
C ALA A 136 3.29 0.86 0.19
N ARG A 137 3.69 1.92 0.93
CA ARG A 137 5.09 2.28 1.14
C ARG A 137 5.89 1.12 1.76
N ILE A 138 5.33 0.49 2.78
CA ILE A 138 6.00 -0.59 3.53
C ILE A 138 6.08 -1.87 2.71
N LEU A 139 5.00 -2.22 1.99
CA LEU A 139 4.91 -3.50 1.29
C LEU A 139 5.44 -3.46 -0.15
N LYS A 140 5.85 -2.31 -0.68
CA LYS A 140 6.31 -2.13 -2.06
C LYS A 140 7.25 -3.25 -2.54
N ASN A 141 8.29 -3.56 -1.76
CA ASN A 141 9.32 -4.56 -2.12
C ASN A 141 9.16 -5.90 -1.38
N VAL A 142 8.05 -6.11 -0.66
CA VAL A 142 7.80 -7.35 0.07
C VAL A 142 7.13 -8.35 -0.89
N PRO A 143 7.70 -9.54 -1.14
CA PRO A 143 7.02 -10.55 -1.94
C PRO A 143 5.72 -10.99 -1.25
N THR A 144 4.65 -11.14 -2.04
CA THR A 144 3.33 -11.59 -1.59
C THR A 144 2.85 -12.65 -2.57
N GLU A 145 2.23 -13.74 -2.12
CA GLU A 145 1.73 -14.76 -3.05
C GLU A 145 0.62 -14.19 -3.93
N TYR A 146 -0.31 -13.45 -3.35
CA TYR A 146 -1.41 -12.78 -4.06
C TYR A 146 -1.01 -11.36 -4.47
N SER A 147 -1.59 -10.89 -5.58
CA SER A 147 -1.48 -9.50 -5.98
C SER A 147 -2.26 -8.61 -5.02
N ILE A 148 -1.74 -7.42 -4.73
CA ILE A 148 -2.44 -6.40 -3.94
C ILE A 148 -2.86 -5.27 -4.86
N LYS A 149 -4.14 -4.88 -4.80
CA LYS A 149 -4.61 -3.61 -5.37
C LYS A 149 -4.86 -2.63 -4.23
N PHE A 150 -4.15 -1.51 -4.24
CA PHE A 150 -4.42 -0.36 -3.37
C PHE A 150 -5.30 0.61 -4.16
N ILE A 151 -6.55 0.79 -3.74
CA ILE A 151 -7.53 1.58 -4.49
C ILE A 151 -7.98 2.78 -3.66
N HIS A 152 -7.94 3.95 -4.27
CA HIS A 152 -8.48 5.19 -3.73
C HIS A 152 -9.66 5.60 -4.61
N PHE A 153 -10.88 5.45 -4.10
CA PHE A 153 -12.10 5.77 -4.81
C PHE A 153 -12.46 7.26 -4.70
N SER A 154 -13.19 7.74 -5.70
CA SER A 154 -13.82 9.05 -5.71
C SER A 154 -15.33 8.85 -5.84
N GLY A 155 -16.14 9.79 -5.36
CA GLY A 155 -17.59 9.73 -5.48
C GLY A 155 -18.28 8.78 -4.50
N GLU A 156 -17.60 8.36 -3.44
CA GLU A 156 -18.20 7.59 -2.34
C GLU A 156 -19.35 8.42 -1.73
N GLU A 157 -19.04 9.68 -1.44
CA GLU A 157 -19.91 10.66 -0.78
C GLU A 157 -21.07 11.13 -1.67
N GLN A 158 -21.14 10.64 -2.90
CA GLN A 158 -22.25 10.88 -3.85
C GLN A 158 -23.01 9.58 -4.15
N GLY A 159 -22.92 8.61 -3.24
CA GLY A 159 -23.53 7.30 -3.35
C GLY A 159 -22.69 6.37 -4.21
N LEU A 160 -21.47 6.10 -3.75
CA LEU A 160 -20.58 5.00 -4.17
C LEU A 160 -20.28 5.00 -5.67
N LYS A 161 -20.16 6.17 -6.30
CA LYS A 161 -20.06 6.30 -7.78
C LYS A 161 -18.79 5.67 -8.33
N GLY A 162 -17.64 5.91 -7.69
CA GLY A 162 -16.36 5.38 -8.13
C GLY A 162 -16.27 3.87 -7.96
N SER A 163 -16.57 3.35 -6.78
CA SER A 163 -16.58 1.91 -6.49
C SER A 163 -17.62 1.15 -7.32
N SER A 164 -18.84 1.68 -7.47
CA SER A 164 -19.85 1.10 -8.35
C SER A 164 -19.40 1.06 -9.81
N HIS A 165 -18.74 2.11 -10.31
CA HIS A 165 -18.18 2.10 -11.65
C HIS A 165 -17.11 1.03 -11.81
N TYR A 166 -16.18 0.94 -10.84
CA TYR A 166 -15.12 -0.07 -10.85
C TYR A 166 -15.68 -1.50 -10.84
N VAL A 167 -16.65 -1.78 -9.98
CA VAL A 167 -17.26 -3.11 -9.92
C VAL A 167 -18.00 -3.46 -11.21
N ASN A 168 -18.80 -2.55 -11.76
CA ASN A 168 -19.66 -2.86 -12.91
C ASN A 168 -18.96 -2.80 -14.27
N ASN A 169 -17.72 -2.29 -14.34
CA ASN A 169 -16.97 -2.15 -15.61
C ASN A 169 -15.59 -2.82 -15.60
N VAL A 170 -15.00 -3.00 -14.42
CA VAL A 170 -13.69 -3.65 -14.28
C VAL A 170 -13.86 -5.04 -13.70
N VAL A 171 -14.47 -5.16 -12.51
CA VAL A 171 -14.61 -6.46 -11.83
C VAL A 171 -15.59 -7.37 -12.57
N TYR A 172 -16.71 -6.82 -13.02
CA TYR A 172 -17.72 -7.49 -13.83
C TYR A 172 -17.90 -6.72 -15.13
N GLN A 173 -18.08 -7.43 -16.24
CA GLN A 173 -18.44 -6.84 -17.52
C GLN A 173 -19.55 -7.66 -18.14
N GLY A 174 -20.71 -7.04 -18.39
CA GLY A 174 -21.90 -7.74 -18.90
C GLY A 174 -22.38 -8.86 -17.96
N GLY A 175 -22.22 -8.70 -16.64
CA GLY A 175 -22.57 -9.72 -15.64
C GLY A 175 -21.54 -10.86 -15.49
N VAL A 176 -20.47 -10.87 -16.28
CA VAL A 176 -19.41 -11.88 -16.21
C VAL A 176 -18.26 -11.36 -15.34
N ARG A 177 -17.86 -12.13 -14.33
CA ARG A 177 -16.68 -11.84 -13.49
C ARG A 177 -15.41 -11.83 -14.33
N LYS A 178 -14.63 -10.75 -14.24
CA LYS A 178 -13.37 -10.53 -14.98
C LYS A 178 -12.14 -10.50 -14.07
N LEU A 179 -12.30 -10.14 -12.80
CA LEU A 179 -11.22 -10.18 -11.80
C LEU A 179 -11.49 -11.31 -10.80
N ASP A 180 -10.48 -12.12 -10.51
CA ASP A 180 -10.55 -13.05 -9.37
C ASP A 180 -10.11 -12.32 -8.11
N ILE A 181 -11.07 -11.95 -7.27
CA ILE A 181 -10.86 -11.29 -5.99
C ILE A 181 -10.88 -12.34 -4.88
N LYS A 182 -9.86 -12.31 -4.02
CA LYS A 182 -9.78 -13.11 -2.79
C LYS A 182 -10.50 -12.42 -1.64
N LEU A 183 -10.33 -11.11 -1.52
CA LEU A 183 -10.82 -10.28 -0.43
C LEU A 183 -10.84 -8.81 -0.84
N VAL A 184 -11.87 -8.08 -0.41
CA VAL A 184 -11.90 -6.61 -0.35
C VAL A 184 -11.82 -6.17 1.10
N PHE A 185 -10.81 -5.36 1.42
CA PHE A 185 -10.53 -4.85 2.76
C PHE A 185 -10.63 -3.32 2.76
N ASN A 186 -11.75 -2.79 3.28
CA ASN A 186 -12.03 -1.35 3.27
C ASN A 186 -11.57 -0.65 4.55
N LEU A 187 -11.16 0.61 4.45
CA LEU A 187 -10.93 1.49 5.59
C LEU A 187 -11.77 2.75 5.40
N ASP A 188 -12.68 2.99 6.34
CA ASP A 188 -13.52 4.18 6.33
C ASP A 188 -13.76 4.70 7.74
N GLN A 189 -13.62 6.01 7.92
CA GLN A 189 -13.70 6.70 9.22
C GLN A 189 -12.94 5.98 10.33
N VAL A 190 -11.61 5.92 10.21
CA VAL A 190 -10.71 5.23 11.16
C VAL A 190 -9.89 6.22 12.02
N GLY A 191 -10.48 7.37 12.33
CA GLY A 191 -9.84 8.51 12.97
C GLY A 191 -10.00 8.59 14.48
N GLY A 192 -11.05 8.00 15.03
CA GLY A 192 -11.43 8.12 16.43
C GLY A 192 -11.81 9.54 16.81
N VAL A 193 -12.30 9.71 18.05
CA VAL A 193 -12.72 11.01 18.57
C VAL A 193 -11.68 11.54 19.55
N LYS A 194 -11.19 12.76 19.34
CA LYS A 194 -10.22 13.37 20.24
C LYS A 194 -10.72 13.40 21.69
N GLY A 195 -9.82 13.08 22.62
CA GLY A 195 -10.11 13.07 24.06
C GLY A 195 -10.91 11.84 24.53
N ASN A 196 -11.29 10.92 23.64
CA ASN A 196 -11.94 9.67 24.00
C ASN A 196 -10.93 8.52 24.13
N ASN A 197 -11.40 7.41 24.70
CA ASN A 197 -10.60 6.20 24.87
C ASN A 197 -10.63 5.32 23.60
N ASN A 198 -9.95 5.77 22.54
CA ASN A 198 -9.89 5.09 21.24
C ASN A 198 -8.97 3.85 21.30
N THR A 199 -9.41 2.80 21.99
CA THR A 199 -8.63 1.56 22.20
C THR A 199 -9.19 0.36 21.46
N THR A 200 -10.36 0.48 20.86
CA THR A 200 -11.06 -0.61 20.17
C THR A 200 -11.40 -0.15 18.75
N VAL A 201 -11.16 -1.01 17.77
CA VAL A 201 -11.60 -0.83 16.37
C VAL A 201 -12.72 -1.80 16.05
N TYR A 202 -13.67 -1.37 15.21
CA TYR A 202 -14.64 -2.28 14.63
C TYR A 202 -14.04 -2.97 13.41
N CYS A 203 -14.20 -4.29 13.36
CA CYS A 203 -13.94 -5.10 12.18
C CYS A 203 -15.28 -5.41 11.51
N ASP A 204 -15.47 -4.89 10.32
CA ASP A 204 -16.75 -4.96 9.61
C ASP A 204 -16.98 -6.36 9.04
N GLU A 205 -18.15 -6.91 9.35
CA GLU A 205 -18.62 -8.21 8.90
C GLU A 205 -19.84 -8.05 8.00
N ASP A 206 -19.86 -8.76 6.88
CA ASP A 206 -21.03 -8.84 6.02
C ASP A 206 -22.14 -9.67 6.68
N GLN A 207 -23.12 -8.95 7.22
CA GLN A 207 -24.32 -9.50 7.84
C GLN A 207 -25.59 -9.15 7.04
N GLY A 208 -25.43 -8.50 5.88
CA GLY A 208 -26.52 -7.96 5.06
C GLY A 208 -26.52 -8.56 3.65
N GLY A 209 -27.16 -7.82 2.72
CA GLY A 209 -27.01 -8.04 1.28
C GLY A 209 -27.23 -9.47 0.79
N VAL A 210 -26.30 -9.95 -0.04
CA VAL A 210 -26.33 -11.28 -0.66
C VAL A 210 -25.75 -12.30 0.32
N SER A 211 -26.61 -13.18 0.84
CA SER A 211 -26.20 -14.16 1.87
C SER A 211 -25.04 -15.13 1.51
N SER A 212 -24.64 -15.25 0.25
CA SER A 212 -23.64 -16.23 -0.21
C SER A 212 -22.22 -15.95 0.30
N ASN A 213 -21.92 -14.70 0.65
CA ASN A 213 -20.60 -14.22 1.06
C ASN A 213 -20.47 -14.09 2.58
N ASN A 214 -21.58 -14.05 3.33
CA ASN A 214 -21.59 -13.73 4.76
C ASN A 214 -20.70 -14.69 5.57
N ALA A 215 -20.78 -16.01 5.31
CA ALA A 215 -19.95 -16.98 6.03
C ALA A 215 -18.45 -16.80 5.74
N ALA A 216 -18.10 -16.46 4.49
CA ALA A 216 -16.72 -16.19 4.11
C ALA A 216 -16.23 -14.86 4.69
N SER A 217 -17.09 -13.82 4.70
CA SER A 217 -16.84 -12.52 5.33
C SER A 217 -16.61 -12.67 6.84
N ALA A 218 -17.47 -13.41 7.55
CA ALA A 218 -17.30 -13.69 8.97
C ALA A 218 -15.97 -14.38 9.27
N ALA A 219 -15.58 -15.35 8.42
CA ALA A 219 -14.29 -16.01 8.53
C ALA A 219 -13.13 -15.02 8.39
N VAL A 220 -13.08 -14.21 7.31
CA VAL A 220 -11.99 -13.24 7.11
C VAL A 220 -12.00 -12.10 8.13
N THR A 221 -13.18 -11.71 8.64
CA THR A 221 -13.32 -10.71 9.70
C THR A 221 -12.73 -11.24 11.01
N GLN A 222 -12.94 -12.52 11.31
CA GLN A 222 -12.25 -13.16 12.44
C GLN A 222 -10.73 -13.19 12.25
N GLN A 223 -10.23 -13.41 11.02
CA GLN A 223 -8.80 -13.31 10.73
C GLN A 223 -8.27 -11.88 10.91
N LEU A 224 -9.03 -10.87 10.48
CA LEU A 224 -8.71 -9.45 10.67
C LEU A 224 -8.58 -9.13 12.16
N ARG A 225 -9.51 -9.61 12.97
CA ARG A 225 -9.49 -9.44 14.44
C ARG A 225 -8.25 -10.07 15.07
N ASN A 226 -7.93 -11.30 14.69
CA ASN A 226 -6.75 -12.00 15.19
C ASN A 226 -5.46 -11.27 14.77
N CYS A 227 -5.35 -10.83 13.51
CA CYS A 227 -4.20 -10.05 13.05
C CYS A 227 -4.08 -8.71 13.79
N THR A 228 -5.19 -8.05 14.08
CA THR A 228 -5.21 -6.81 14.86
C THR A 228 -4.60 -7.04 16.24
N ALA A 229 -5.02 -8.07 16.95
CA ALA A 229 -4.49 -8.42 18.28
C ALA A 229 -3.00 -8.81 18.24
N LEU A 230 -2.52 -9.38 17.14
CA LEU A 230 -1.11 -9.79 16.97
C LEU A 230 -0.17 -8.62 16.65
N TYR A 231 -0.64 -7.63 15.88
CA TYR A 231 0.23 -6.62 15.26
C TYR A 231 -0.06 -5.17 15.71
N SER A 232 -1.10 -4.95 16.51
CA SER A 232 -1.50 -3.65 17.05
C SER A 232 -1.94 -3.77 18.51
N PRO A 233 -1.81 -2.70 19.33
CA PRO A 233 -2.32 -2.71 20.71
C PRO A 233 -3.86 -2.54 20.80
N LEU A 234 -4.57 -2.49 19.67
CA LEU A 234 -6.02 -2.28 19.66
C LEU A 234 -6.78 -3.56 20.04
N LEU A 235 -7.85 -3.37 20.80
CA LEU A 235 -8.90 -4.35 20.94
C LEU A 235 -9.79 -4.35 19.69
N THR A 236 -10.59 -5.40 19.53
CA THR A 236 -11.50 -5.52 18.38
C THR A 236 -12.91 -5.85 18.81
N ALA A 237 -13.87 -5.27 18.10
CA ALA A 237 -15.28 -5.65 18.12
C ALA A 237 -15.74 -5.91 16.69
N VAL A 238 -16.86 -6.59 16.52
CA VAL A 238 -17.50 -6.76 15.20
C VAL A 238 -18.62 -5.74 15.07
N ASP A 239 -18.76 -5.17 13.88
CA ASP A 239 -19.89 -4.35 13.46
C ASP A 239 -20.41 -4.89 12.12
N PRO A 240 -21.72 -4.79 11.81
CA PRO A 240 -22.18 -5.02 10.46
C PRO A 240 -21.49 -4.07 9.49
N ALA A 241 -21.22 -4.54 8.27
CA ALA A 241 -20.68 -3.72 7.19
C ALA A 241 -21.48 -2.40 7.03
N ALA A 242 -20.76 -1.29 7.06
CA ALA A 242 -21.25 0.06 6.81
C ALA A 242 -21.62 0.26 5.34
N ASP A 243 -22.21 1.40 4.97
CA ASP A 243 -22.53 1.72 3.58
C ASP A 243 -21.37 2.49 2.94
N THR A 244 -20.32 1.78 2.50
CA THR A 244 -19.08 2.36 1.93
C THR A 244 -18.56 1.52 0.75
N ASP A 245 -17.38 1.81 0.21
CA ASP A 245 -16.88 1.35 -1.10
C ASP A 245 -16.79 -0.17 -1.32
N TYR A 246 -16.81 -0.98 -0.27
CA TYR A 246 -16.91 -2.45 -0.40
C TYR A 246 -18.34 -2.95 -0.74
N ILE A 247 -19.39 -2.14 -0.60
CA ILE A 247 -20.79 -2.58 -0.77
C ILE A 247 -21.09 -2.95 -2.22
N PRO A 248 -20.63 -2.20 -3.24
CA PRO A 248 -20.79 -2.64 -4.62
C PRO A 248 -20.15 -4.01 -4.88
N PHE A 249 -19.08 -4.37 -4.16
CA PHE A 249 -18.44 -5.69 -4.27
C PHE A 249 -19.27 -6.77 -3.56
N GLU A 250 -19.72 -6.51 -2.33
CA GLU A 250 -20.63 -7.36 -1.55
C GLU A 250 -21.86 -7.76 -2.38
N GLN A 251 -22.51 -6.77 -3.02
CA GLN A 251 -23.68 -6.98 -3.87
C GLN A 251 -23.44 -7.90 -5.08
N LYS A 252 -22.17 -8.16 -5.43
CA LYS A 252 -21.76 -9.11 -6.49
C LYS A 252 -21.28 -10.46 -5.95
N GLY A 253 -21.40 -10.67 -4.64
CA GLY A 253 -21.00 -11.89 -3.95
C GLY A 253 -19.50 -11.94 -3.59
N GLU A 254 -18.80 -10.81 -3.67
CA GLU A 254 -17.37 -10.76 -3.30
C GLU A 254 -17.20 -10.75 -1.78
N VAL A 255 -16.14 -11.38 -1.29
CA VAL A 255 -15.86 -11.43 0.15
C VAL A 255 -15.30 -10.09 0.62
N ILE A 256 -15.96 -9.46 1.59
CA ILE A 256 -15.59 -8.17 2.16
C ILE A 256 -15.23 -8.26 3.64
N THR A 257 -14.40 -7.32 4.10
CA THR A 257 -14.20 -6.95 5.51
C THR A 257 -13.68 -5.51 5.58
N GLY A 258 -13.63 -4.91 6.75
CA GLY A 258 -13.18 -3.53 6.88
C GLY A 258 -12.81 -3.11 8.29
N PHE A 259 -12.27 -1.91 8.41
CA PHE A 259 -12.17 -1.22 9.69
C PHE A 259 -13.05 0.02 9.71
N PHE A 260 -13.70 0.22 10.85
CA PHE A 260 -14.43 1.42 11.21
C PHE A 260 -14.10 1.85 12.65
N GLU A 261 -14.20 3.13 12.98
CA GLU A 261 -13.99 3.58 14.35
C GLU A 261 -15.10 3.10 15.31
N ARG A 262 -14.71 2.61 16.48
CA ARG A 262 -15.68 2.14 17.48
C ARG A 262 -16.47 3.29 18.11
N ILE A 263 -15.75 4.34 18.48
CA ILE A 263 -16.31 5.59 19.00
C ILE A 263 -16.46 6.50 17.79
N ARG A 264 -17.71 6.65 17.32
CA ARG A 264 -18.02 7.37 16.09
C ARG A 264 -18.06 8.88 16.31
N SER A 265 -17.38 9.60 15.46
CA SER A 265 -17.40 11.06 15.38
C SER A 265 -18.78 11.54 14.92
N SER A 266 -19.24 12.67 15.46
CA SER A 266 -20.42 13.38 14.97
C SER A 266 -20.09 14.44 13.92
N TYR A 267 -18.82 14.50 13.47
CA TYR A 267 -18.33 15.50 12.53
C TYR A 267 -18.20 15.08 11.06
N PRO A 268 -18.35 13.81 10.63
CA PRO A 268 -18.43 13.48 9.21
C PRO A 268 -19.34 14.45 8.45
N HIS A 269 -18.98 14.73 7.21
CA HIS A 269 -19.71 15.65 6.33
C HIS A 269 -19.89 17.06 6.93
N SER A 270 -18.88 17.55 7.67
CA SER A 270 -18.92 18.91 8.19
C SER A 270 -17.55 19.57 8.17
N SER A 271 -17.52 20.90 8.24
CA SER A 271 -16.29 21.68 8.37
C SER A 271 -15.50 21.38 9.66
N LYS A 272 -16.09 20.61 10.60
CA LYS A 272 -15.44 20.16 11.83
C LYS A 272 -14.70 18.84 11.67
N ASP A 273 -14.87 18.10 10.57
CA ASP A 273 -14.05 16.91 10.33
C ASP A 273 -12.62 17.29 9.96
N THR A 274 -11.83 17.56 10.99
CA THR A 274 -10.52 18.20 10.95
C THR A 274 -9.53 17.41 11.77
N PHE A 275 -8.24 17.56 11.45
CA PHE A 275 -7.15 16.96 12.22
C PHE A 275 -7.24 17.27 13.73
N THR A 276 -7.76 18.45 14.10
CA THR A 276 -7.87 18.87 15.49
C THR A 276 -8.95 18.14 16.29
N ASN A 277 -9.89 17.45 15.63
CA ASN A 277 -11.04 16.77 16.27
C ASN A 277 -10.94 15.25 16.26
N MET A 278 -9.96 14.69 15.54
CA MET A 278 -9.69 13.24 15.52
C MET A 278 -8.51 12.85 16.43
N ASP A 279 -8.26 11.55 16.55
CA ASP A 279 -7.11 10.99 17.28
C ASP A 279 -6.08 10.38 16.31
N PRO A 280 -5.01 11.12 15.92
CA PRO A 280 -4.00 10.60 15.01
C PRO A 280 -3.17 9.44 15.60
N VAL A 281 -3.16 9.26 16.92
CA VAL A 281 -2.51 8.09 17.56
C VAL A 281 -3.35 6.83 17.30
N TYR A 282 -4.68 6.97 17.29
CA TYR A 282 -5.58 5.88 16.94
C TYR A 282 -5.42 5.45 15.47
N VAL A 283 -5.38 6.41 14.54
CA VAL A 283 -5.09 6.15 13.11
C VAL A 283 -3.77 5.40 12.95
N TYR A 284 -2.72 5.83 13.66
CA TYR A 284 -1.42 5.16 13.67
C TYR A 284 -1.54 3.68 14.10
N LYS A 285 -2.28 3.40 15.18
CA LYS A 285 -2.48 2.02 15.68
C LYS A 285 -3.32 1.18 14.70
N ILE A 286 -4.30 1.77 14.02
CA ILE A 286 -5.04 1.08 12.95
C ILE A 286 -4.09 0.79 11.78
N GLY A 287 -3.23 1.73 11.41
CA GLY A 287 -2.20 1.50 10.39
C GLY A 287 -1.34 0.27 10.66
N LYS A 288 -0.93 0.03 11.92
CA LYS A 288 -0.22 -1.20 12.32
C LYS A 288 -1.07 -2.45 12.12
N ALA A 289 -2.34 -2.40 12.55
CA ALA A 289 -3.29 -3.50 12.39
C ALA A 289 -3.49 -3.83 10.90
N THR A 290 -3.67 -2.80 10.06
CA THR A 290 -3.84 -2.91 8.61
C THR A 290 -2.62 -3.53 7.93
N VAL A 291 -1.40 -3.08 8.26
CA VAL A 291 -0.18 -3.67 7.69
C VAL A 291 -0.01 -5.13 8.12
N GLY A 292 -0.32 -5.46 9.37
CA GLY A 292 -0.31 -6.84 9.85
C GLY A 292 -1.33 -7.74 9.11
N ALA A 293 -2.57 -7.29 9.01
CA ALA A 293 -3.65 -8.03 8.36
C ALA A 293 -3.46 -8.16 6.84
N LEU A 294 -3.04 -7.09 6.16
CA LEU A 294 -2.81 -7.11 4.72
C LEU A 294 -1.71 -8.11 4.33
N GLN A 295 -0.65 -8.23 5.15
CA GLN A 295 0.37 -9.26 4.96
C GLN A 295 -0.18 -10.68 5.12
N HIS A 296 -1.08 -10.89 6.09
CA HIS A 296 -1.76 -12.18 6.25
C HIS A 296 -2.62 -12.50 5.03
N PHE A 297 -3.47 -11.57 4.59
CA PHE A 297 -4.37 -11.80 3.47
C PHE A 297 -3.65 -11.99 2.14
N ALA A 298 -2.57 -11.26 1.91
CA ALA A 298 -1.76 -11.38 0.69
C ALA A 298 -0.73 -12.51 0.73
N THR A 299 -0.62 -13.23 1.86
CA THR A 299 0.46 -14.20 2.15
C THR A 299 1.83 -13.60 1.84
N ALA A 300 2.23 -12.60 2.62
CA ALA A 300 3.54 -11.97 2.49
C ALA A 300 4.69 -12.93 2.87
N SER A 301 5.86 -12.72 2.27
CA SER A 301 7.04 -13.51 2.62
C SER A 301 7.38 -13.35 4.11
N THR A 302 7.51 -14.48 4.79
CA THR A 302 7.90 -14.56 6.20
C THR A 302 9.41 -14.50 6.39
N THR A 303 10.18 -14.63 5.30
CA THR A 303 11.61 -14.37 5.35
C THR A 303 11.81 -12.88 5.64
N MET A 304 12.64 -12.61 6.64
CA MET A 304 13.22 -11.29 6.79
C MET A 304 14.00 -11.03 5.51
N SER A 305 13.46 -10.16 4.67
CA SER A 305 14.32 -9.34 3.83
C SER A 305 15.33 -8.77 4.83
N LYS A 306 16.63 -9.08 4.68
CA LYS A 306 17.65 -8.28 5.39
C LYS A 306 17.18 -6.83 5.25
N PRO A 307 17.14 -6.03 6.34
CA PRO A 307 16.88 -4.61 6.16
C PRO A 307 17.76 -4.21 5.00
N ALA A 308 17.20 -3.57 3.96
CA ALA A 308 18.01 -3.01 2.92
C ALA A 308 19.08 -2.25 3.70
N SER A 309 20.31 -2.79 3.71
CA SER A 309 21.42 -2.11 4.36
C SER A 309 21.31 -0.73 3.75
N LYS A 310 21.13 0.31 4.57
CA LYS A 310 21.29 1.69 4.08
C LYS A 310 22.45 1.61 3.11
N ASN A 311 22.19 1.78 1.81
CA ASN A 311 23.18 1.43 0.80
C ASN A 311 24.42 2.22 1.21
N ALA A 312 25.50 1.56 1.66
CA ALA A 312 26.71 2.26 2.06
C ALA A 312 27.21 3.10 0.86
N LEU A 313 26.81 2.66 -0.34
CA LEU A 313 27.04 3.32 -1.60
C LEU A 313 26.10 4.47 -1.98
N GLU A 314 24.95 4.69 -1.33
CA GLU A 314 24.05 5.81 -1.66
C GLU A 314 24.69 7.18 -1.36
N THR A 315 25.59 7.22 -0.40
CA THR A 315 26.35 8.41 0.01
C THR A 315 27.82 8.37 -0.45
N ALA A 316 28.22 7.33 -1.19
CA ALA A 316 29.56 7.26 -1.78
C ALA A 316 29.74 8.30 -2.89
N LYS A 317 30.93 8.92 -2.91
CA LYS A 317 31.30 9.97 -3.87
C LYS A 317 32.40 9.48 -4.79
N ILE A 318 32.26 9.79 -6.07
CA ILE A 318 33.28 9.58 -7.09
C ILE A 318 33.57 10.94 -7.73
N TYR A 319 34.75 11.51 -7.48
CA TYR A 319 35.04 12.92 -7.78
C TYR A 319 36.53 13.21 -8.08
N PRO A 320 36.87 14.30 -8.77
CA PRO A 320 35.97 15.25 -9.42
C PRO A 320 35.24 14.59 -10.60
N ASN A 321 34.13 15.19 -11.02
CA ASN A 321 33.39 14.78 -12.20
C ASN A 321 32.81 16.04 -12.83
N PRO A 322 33.43 16.62 -13.88
CA PRO A 322 34.46 16.01 -14.73
C PRO A 322 35.84 15.78 -14.07
N ALA A 323 36.58 14.77 -14.51
CA ALA A 323 37.95 14.47 -14.07
C ALA A 323 38.96 14.62 -15.23
N SER A 324 40.12 15.21 -14.94
CA SER A 324 41.20 15.38 -15.92
C SER A 324 42.30 14.33 -15.77
N ASN A 325 42.78 14.10 -14.55
CA ASN A 325 43.93 13.22 -14.29
C ASN A 325 43.64 12.11 -13.28
N VAL A 326 42.86 12.40 -12.23
CA VAL A 326 42.62 11.46 -11.11
C VAL A 326 41.15 11.48 -10.73
N LEU A 327 40.60 10.30 -10.45
CA LEU A 327 39.28 10.09 -9.87
C LEU A 327 39.43 9.53 -8.44
N ASN A 328 38.77 10.15 -7.47
CA ASN A 328 38.78 9.75 -6.07
C ASN A 328 37.47 9.03 -5.72
N ILE A 329 37.56 7.98 -4.92
CA ILE A 329 36.43 7.18 -4.43
C ILE A 329 36.35 7.30 -2.90
N GLU A 330 35.27 7.91 -2.44
CA GLU A 330 34.93 8.05 -1.03
C GLU A 330 33.73 7.15 -0.71
N ILE A 331 33.93 6.21 0.22
CA ILE A 331 32.88 5.29 0.70
C ILE A 331 32.66 5.65 2.17
N PRO A 332 31.44 6.05 2.57
CA PRO A 332 31.11 6.36 3.95
C PRO A 332 31.21 5.11 4.83
N ASP A 333 31.66 5.31 6.07
CA ASP A 333 32.23 4.30 6.97
C ASP A 333 33.58 3.75 6.48
N SER A 334 34.65 4.44 6.89
CA SER A 334 36.06 4.20 6.52
C SER A 334 36.65 2.83 6.90
N LYS A 335 35.83 1.89 7.38
CA LYS A 335 36.23 0.54 7.79
C LYS A 335 36.12 -0.49 6.66
N GLU A 336 35.39 -0.19 5.58
CA GLU A 336 35.30 -1.08 4.43
C GLU A 336 36.58 -1.00 3.58
N THR A 337 37.37 -2.07 3.64
CA THR A 337 38.63 -2.22 2.90
C THR A 337 38.52 -3.17 1.71
N ASN A 338 37.34 -3.72 1.41
CA ASN A 338 37.13 -4.68 0.33
C ASN A 338 36.08 -4.18 -0.68
N PHE A 339 36.55 -3.57 -1.76
CA PHE A 339 35.72 -3.03 -2.85
C PHE A 339 36.44 -3.11 -4.20
N SER A 340 35.68 -3.08 -5.29
CA SER A 340 36.24 -3.00 -6.65
C SER A 340 35.62 -1.85 -7.43
N PHE A 341 36.42 -1.19 -8.26
CA PHE A 341 35.96 -0.18 -9.20
C PHE A 341 36.28 -0.60 -10.63
N GLU A 342 35.33 -0.42 -11.53
CA GLU A 342 35.50 -0.69 -12.95
C GLU A 342 35.01 0.50 -13.76
N LEU A 343 35.77 0.86 -14.80
CA LEU A 343 35.39 1.89 -15.76
C LEU A 343 35.24 1.27 -17.15
N SER A 344 34.08 1.48 -17.76
CA SER A 344 33.76 0.97 -19.10
C SER A 344 33.40 2.10 -20.04
N ASN A 345 33.67 1.93 -21.33
CA ASN A 345 33.23 2.87 -22.36
C ASN A 345 31.73 2.72 -22.66
N SER A 346 31.18 3.58 -23.52
CA SER A 346 29.76 3.59 -23.92
C SER A 346 29.28 2.30 -24.61
N MET A 347 30.20 1.45 -25.09
CA MET A 347 29.89 0.13 -25.67
C MET A 347 29.97 -1.01 -24.64
N GLY A 348 30.16 -0.69 -23.36
CA GLY A 348 30.27 -1.68 -22.28
C GLY A 348 31.62 -2.40 -22.22
N ARG A 349 32.63 -1.98 -23.00
CA ARG A 349 33.98 -2.55 -22.93
C ARG A 349 34.70 -2.00 -21.70
N SER A 350 35.15 -2.90 -20.84
CA SER A 350 35.99 -2.58 -19.67
C SER A 350 37.31 -1.95 -20.12
N ILE A 351 37.62 -0.78 -19.57
CA ILE A 351 38.81 0.02 -19.85
C ILE A 351 39.82 -0.10 -18.72
N LEU A 352 39.33 -0.11 -17.48
CA LEU A 352 40.11 -0.14 -16.26
C LEU A 352 39.33 -0.91 -15.20
N ARG A 353 40.04 -1.70 -14.39
CA ARG A 353 39.50 -2.29 -13.17
C ARG A 353 40.52 -2.23 -12.06
N THR A 354 40.08 -1.81 -10.88
CA THR A 354 40.90 -1.74 -9.67
C THR A 354 40.18 -2.37 -8.49
N THR A 355 40.95 -2.74 -7.48
CA THR A 355 40.46 -3.32 -6.23
C THR A 355 41.09 -2.58 -5.07
N ASN A 356 40.28 -2.11 -4.12
CA ASN A 356 40.71 -1.42 -2.90
C ASN A 356 41.50 -0.12 -3.13
N GLU A 357 41.42 0.46 -4.33
CA GLU A 357 42.08 1.71 -4.69
C GLU A 357 41.10 2.88 -4.63
N ARG A 358 41.43 3.89 -3.82
CA ARG A 358 40.61 5.10 -3.65
C ARG A 358 41.00 6.25 -4.58
N LYS A 359 42.15 6.14 -5.25
CA LYS A 359 42.64 7.11 -6.24
C LYS A 359 42.94 6.37 -7.52
N ILE A 360 42.25 6.74 -8.58
CA ILE A 360 42.28 6.07 -9.86
C ILE A 360 42.90 7.02 -10.88
N ASP A 361 43.99 6.60 -11.52
CA ASP A 361 44.60 7.35 -12.62
C ASP A 361 43.73 7.22 -13.88
N VAL A 362 43.25 8.36 -14.37
CA VAL A 362 42.45 8.47 -15.60
C VAL A 362 43.13 9.36 -16.64
N SER A 363 44.38 9.78 -16.39
CA SER A 363 45.15 10.66 -17.29
C SER A 363 45.37 10.08 -18.68
N GLY A 364 45.30 8.75 -18.83
CA GLY A 364 45.40 8.03 -20.11
C GLY A 364 44.12 8.03 -20.94
N LEU A 365 42.97 8.46 -20.40
CA LEU A 365 41.66 8.35 -21.05
C LEU A 365 41.34 9.56 -21.94
N GLN A 366 40.66 9.33 -23.06
CA GLN A 366 40.21 10.40 -23.96
C GLN A 366 39.02 11.16 -23.35
N ASN A 367 38.79 12.41 -23.80
CA ASN A 367 37.62 13.18 -23.40
C ASN A 367 36.34 12.42 -23.77
N GLY A 368 35.40 12.30 -22.84
CA GLY A 368 34.16 11.55 -23.07
C GLY A 368 33.48 11.09 -21.79
N VAL A 369 32.34 10.41 -21.96
CA VAL A 369 31.56 9.84 -20.86
C VAL A 369 31.80 8.34 -20.75
N TYR A 370 32.16 7.91 -19.54
CA TYR A 370 32.41 6.53 -19.18
C TYR A 370 31.42 6.07 -18.09
N ILE A 371 31.23 4.76 -17.96
CA ILE A 371 30.41 4.16 -16.91
C ILE A 371 31.33 3.63 -15.82
N GLY A 372 31.26 4.23 -14.64
CA GLY A 372 31.96 3.78 -13.43
C GLY A 372 31.07 2.87 -12.58
N VAL A 373 31.55 1.68 -12.27
CA VAL A 373 30.86 0.68 -11.44
C VAL A 373 31.69 0.42 -10.18
N LEU A 374 31.17 0.83 -9.03
CA LEU A 374 31.75 0.56 -7.72
C LEU A 374 30.99 -0.57 -7.03
N LYS A 375 31.70 -1.61 -6.59
CA LYS A 375 31.12 -2.75 -5.86
C LYS A 375 31.72 -2.86 -4.47
N VAL A 376 30.88 -3.02 -3.44
CA VAL A 376 31.25 -3.22 -2.04
C VAL A 376 30.39 -4.37 -1.50
N GLY A 377 31.01 -5.54 -1.25
CA GLY A 377 30.25 -6.77 -0.98
C GLY A 377 29.23 -7.07 -2.09
N ASP A 378 27.96 -7.20 -1.72
CA ASP A 378 26.84 -7.44 -2.65
C ASP A 378 26.23 -6.15 -3.24
N GLN A 379 26.72 -4.96 -2.84
CA GLN A 379 26.19 -3.68 -3.30
C GLN A 379 26.92 -3.19 -4.56
N THR A 380 26.19 -2.54 -5.48
CA THR A 380 26.73 -1.94 -6.70
C THR A 380 26.23 -0.51 -6.88
N LEU A 381 27.14 0.43 -7.13
CA LEU A 381 26.87 1.81 -7.53
C LEU A 381 27.35 2.03 -8.95
N VAL A 382 26.48 2.62 -9.78
CA VAL A 382 26.80 2.98 -11.16
C VAL A 382 26.72 4.50 -11.31
N LYS A 383 27.76 5.11 -11.86
CA LYS A 383 27.84 6.57 -12.11
C LYS A 383 28.43 6.84 -13.48
N ASN A 384 27.92 7.87 -14.16
CA ASN A 384 28.58 8.41 -15.34
C ASN A 384 29.79 9.22 -14.88
N ILE A 385 30.96 8.94 -15.45
CA ILE A 385 32.23 9.63 -15.20
C ILE A 385 32.60 10.38 -16.47
N MET A 386 32.62 11.70 -16.40
CA MET A 386 33.05 12.57 -17.48
C MET A 386 34.57 12.78 -17.38
N ILE A 387 35.28 12.44 -18.43
CA ILE A 387 36.71 12.77 -18.58
C ILE A 387 36.80 14.03 -19.43
N GLU A 388 37.43 15.07 -18.90
CA GLU A 388 37.65 16.34 -19.56
C GLU A 388 39.06 16.83 -19.20
N ARG A 389 39.94 16.92 -20.21
CA ARG A 389 41.33 17.36 -20.07
C ARG A 389 41.49 18.86 -20.28
#